data_AF-A0A0B1U2P0-F1
#
_entry.id   AF-A0A0B1U2P0-F1
#
_cell.length_a   1.000
_cell.length_b   1.000
_cell.length_c   1.000
_cell.angle_alpha   90.00
_cell.angle_beta   90.00
_cell.angle_gamma   90.00
#
_symmetry.space_group_name_H-M   'P 1'
#
loop_
_entity.id
_entity.type
_entity.pdbx_description
1 polymer ?
#
loop_
_entity_poly.entity_id
_entity_poly.type
_entity_poly.pdbx_seq_one_letter_code
_entity_poly.pdbx_strand_id
1 'polypeptide(L)' 'MEIQGPFFSLAKAAEYCGYKSPEHFADLLRGYAVPKYGPKKNRYARSVLDAFMADPKSLKRGAPARRYVPKKVMA' A
#
# COMPACT_ATOMS: atom_id res chain seq x y z
N MET A 1 8.13 6.50 -6.39
CA MET A 1 6.66 6.46 -6.33
C MET A 1 6.19 7.87 -6.04
N GLU A 2 5.64 8.55 -7.04
CA GLU A 2 5.11 9.91 -6.87
C GLU A 2 3.79 9.83 -6.09
N ILE A 3 3.73 10.50 -4.95
CA ILE A 3 2.58 10.43 -4.05
C ILE A 3 1.63 11.57 -4.40
N GLN A 4 0.62 11.27 -5.21
CA GLN A 4 -0.39 12.27 -5.59
C GLN A 4 -1.58 12.21 -4.63
N GLY A 5 -1.95 13.39 -4.12
CA GLY A 5 -3.18 13.58 -3.38
C GLY A 5 -4.41 13.43 -4.30
N PRO A 6 -5.63 13.37 -3.74
CA PRO A 6 -6.00 13.68 -2.36
C PRO A 6 -5.66 12.58 -1.33
N PHE A 7 -5.51 12.99 -0.07
CA PHE A 7 -5.17 12.13 1.07
C PHE A 7 -6.43 11.71 1.85
N PHE A 8 -6.80 10.45 1.70
CA PHE A 8 -7.98 9.86 2.31
C PHE A 8 -7.71 9.36 3.73
N SER A 9 -8.70 9.49 4.62
CA SER A 9 -8.70 8.77 5.90
C SER A 9 -8.98 7.29 5.66
N LEU A 10 -8.77 6.46 6.68
CA LEU A 10 -9.01 5.02 6.61
C LEU A 10 -10.45 4.67 6.18
N ALA A 11 -11.45 5.41 6.67
CA ALA A 11 -12.84 5.25 6.27
C ALA A 11 -13.05 5.55 4.77
N LYS A 12 -12.60 6.73 4.29
CA LYS A 12 -12.70 7.08 2.86
C LYS A 12 -11.90 6.14 1.96
N ALA A 13 -10.75 5.65 2.44
CA ALA A 13 -9.93 4.71 1.70
C ALA A 13 -10.63 3.35 1.56
N ALA A 14 -11.27 2.88 2.63
CA ALA A 14 -12.08 1.66 2.61
C ALA A 14 -13.26 1.82 1.62
N GLU A 15 -14.00 2.92 1.70
CA GLU A 15 -15.10 3.22 0.78
C GLU A 15 -14.62 3.30 -0.68
N TYR A 16 -13.51 3.99 -0.93
CA TYR A 16 -12.90 4.09 -2.27
C TYR A 16 -12.51 2.71 -2.81
N CYS A 17 -12.01 1.84 -1.94
CA CYS A 17 -11.63 0.48 -2.31
C CYS A 17 -12.82 -0.51 -2.38
N GLY A 18 -14.06 -0.05 -2.10
CA GLY A 18 -15.26 -0.90 -2.10
C GLY A 18 -15.48 -1.72 -0.82
N TYR A 19 -14.74 -1.42 0.26
CA TYR A 19 -14.93 -2.07 1.55
C TYR A 19 -15.97 -1.33 2.41
N LYS A 20 -16.92 -2.08 2.97
CA LYS A 20 -17.96 -1.54 3.85
C LYS A 20 -17.45 -1.19 5.25
N SER A 21 -16.45 -1.93 5.74
CA SER A 21 -15.96 -1.80 7.12
C SER A 21 -14.54 -1.24 7.15
N PRO A 22 -14.32 -0.06 7.76
CA PRO A 22 -12.97 0.48 7.92
C PRO A 22 -12.08 -0.44 8.74
N GLU A 23 -12.59 -1.06 9.80
CA GLU A 23 -11.81 -1.97 10.65
C GLU A 23 -11.28 -3.18 9.88
N HIS A 24 -12.12 -3.76 9.00
CA HIS A 24 -11.71 -4.86 8.14
C HIS A 24 -10.63 -4.43 7.14
N PHE A 25 -10.74 -3.22 6.59
CA PHE A 25 -9.70 -2.64 5.74
C PHE A 25 -8.41 -2.39 6.53
N ALA A 26 -8.49 -1.92 7.78
CA ALA A 26 -7.34 -1.73 8.65
C ALA A 26 -6.61 -3.03 8.96
N ASP A 27 -7.35 -4.10 9.27
CA ASP A 27 -6.76 -5.41 9.56
C ASP A 27 -6.13 -6.02 8.30
N LEU A 28 -6.82 -5.91 7.16
CA LEU A 28 -6.27 -6.29 5.87
C LEU A 28 -4.93 -5.59 5.65
N LEU A 29 -4.88 -4.25 5.79
CA LEU A 29 -3.66 -3.46 5.66
C LEU A 29 -2.54 -3.85 6.62
N ARG A 30 -2.79 -4.49 7.76
CA ARG A 30 -1.70 -5.00 8.63
C ARG A 30 -0.87 -6.08 7.92
N GLY A 31 -1.50 -6.82 7.01
CA GLY A 31 -0.85 -7.79 6.12
C GLY A 31 -0.17 -7.20 4.89
N TYR A 32 -0.25 -5.87 4.68
CA TYR A 32 0.35 -5.16 3.54
C TYR A 32 1.26 -4.03 4.04
N ALA A 33 2.25 -3.65 3.24
CA ALA A 33 3.19 -2.57 3.51
C ALA A 33 2.68 -1.27 2.87
N VAL A 34 1.47 -0.83 3.22
CA VAL A 34 0.88 0.38 2.62
C VAL A 34 1.38 1.63 3.37
N PRO A 35 2.10 2.54 2.69
CA PRO A 35 2.64 3.73 3.32
C PRO A 35 1.52 4.70 3.72
N LYS A 36 1.61 5.19 4.96
CA LYS A 36 0.67 6.18 5.52
C LYS A 36 1.34 7.55 5.59
N TYR A 37 0.61 8.57 5.17
CA TYR A 37 1.09 9.95 5.06
C TYR A 37 0.38 10.87 6.05
N GLY A 38 0.90 12.10 6.17
CA GLY A 38 0.38 13.15 7.03
C GLY A 38 0.95 13.15 8.45
N PRO A 39 0.68 14.21 9.23
CA PRO A 39 1.32 14.47 10.53
C PRO A 39 1.02 13.39 11.59
N LYS A 40 -0.10 12.68 11.46
CA LYS A 40 -0.49 11.56 12.34
C LYS A 40 -0.30 10.18 11.70
N LYS A 41 0.32 10.08 10.51
CA LYS A 41 0.48 8.82 9.74
C LYS A 41 -0.83 8.03 9.60
N ASN A 42 -1.94 8.74 9.40
CA ASN A 42 -3.30 8.18 9.34
C ASN A 42 -4.03 8.48 8.02
N ARG A 43 -3.29 8.93 7.00
CA ARG A 43 -3.85 9.22 5.67
C ARG A 43 -3.25 8.31 4.61
N TYR A 44 -4.04 7.96 3.62
CA TYR A 44 -3.64 7.19 2.44
C TYR A 44 -3.74 8.09 1.22
N ALA A 45 -2.68 8.15 0.41
CA ALA A 45 -2.72 8.91 -0.83
C ALA A 45 -3.54 8.17 -1.88
N ARG A 46 -4.26 8.92 -2.73
CA ARG A 46 -5.02 8.33 -3.85
C ARG A 46 -4.15 7.42 -4.71
N SER A 47 -2.95 7.85 -5.11
CA SER A 47 -2.04 7.02 -5.93
C SER A 47 -1.66 5.70 -5.25
N VAL A 48 -1.58 5.69 -3.92
CA VAL A 48 -1.25 4.47 -3.16
C VAL A 48 -2.45 3.52 -3.11
N LEU A 49 -3.67 4.06 -2.95
CA LEU A 49 -4.89 3.27 -3.05
C LEU A 49 -5.07 2.72 -4.46
N ASP A 50 -4.80 3.53 -5.48
CA ASP A 50 -4.85 3.12 -6.89
C ASP A 50 -3.86 1.99 -7.18
N ALA A 51 -2.60 2.13 -6.74
CA ALA A 51 -1.60 1.07 -6.83
C ALA A 51 -2.00 -0.20 -6.05
N PHE A 52 -2.66 -0.04 -4.91
CA PHE A 52 -3.19 -1.17 -4.13
C PHE A 52 -4.36 -1.87 -4.82
N MET A 53 -5.24 -1.14 -5.49
CA MET A 53 -6.33 -1.72 -6.28
C MET A 53 -5.82 -2.35 -7.57
N ALA A 54 -4.80 -1.75 -8.20
CA ALA A 54 -4.18 -2.26 -9.42
C ALA A 54 -3.38 -3.55 -9.15
N ASP A 55 -2.56 -3.58 -8.10
CA ASP A 55 -1.86 -4.79 -7.67
C ASP A 55 -1.69 -4.86 -6.14
N PRO A 56 -2.63 -5.48 -5.41
CA PRO A 56 -2.53 -5.61 -3.96
C PRO A 56 -1.36 -6.52 -3.55
N LYS A 57 -0.92 -7.43 -4.43
CA LYS A 57 0.19 -8.37 -4.16
C LYS A 57 1.54 -7.67 -4.05
N SER A 58 1.79 -6.62 -4.83
CA SER A 58 3.01 -5.81 -4.76
C SER A 58 3.18 -5.12 -3.41
N LEU A 59 2.08 -4.87 -2.72
CA LEU A 59 2.08 -4.28 -1.38
C LEU A 59 1.97 -5.35 -0.28
N LYS A 60 1.79 -6.63 -0.62
CA LYS A 60 1.64 -7.68 0.38
C LYS A 60 2.94 -7.78 1.16
N ARG A 61 2.82 -7.74 2.49
CA ARG A 61 3.94 -7.89 3.42
C ARG A 61 4.30 -9.37 3.49
N GLY A 62 4.74 -9.92 2.37
CA GLY A 62 4.96 -11.33 2.11
C GLY A 62 6.26 -11.53 1.36
N ALA A 63 7.27 -11.93 2.15
CA ALA A 63 8.67 -12.14 1.81
C ALA A 63 9.46 -10.84 1.50
N PRO A 64 10.69 -10.69 2.03
CA PRO A 64 11.60 -9.70 1.48
C PRO A 64 11.59 -9.90 -0.02
N ALA A 65 11.42 -8.82 -0.79
CA ALA A 65 11.87 -8.84 -2.16
C ALA A 65 13.25 -9.49 -2.10
N ARG A 66 13.39 -10.71 -2.63
CA ARG A 66 14.69 -11.27 -2.91
C ARG A 66 15.31 -10.16 -3.72
N ARG A 67 16.22 -9.38 -3.11
CA ARG A 67 17.11 -8.49 -3.82
C ARG A 67 17.62 -9.37 -4.93
N TYR A 68 17.14 -9.13 -6.15
CA TYR A 68 17.76 -9.72 -7.31
C TYR A 68 19.13 -9.07 -7.35
N VAL A 69 20.09 -9.73 -6.70
CA VAL A 69 21.49 -9.50 -6.94
C VAL A 69 21.73 -10.08 -8.33
N PRO A 70 22.01 -9.26 -9.36
CA PRO A 70 22.43 -9.81 -10.63
C PRO A 70 23.63 -10.71 -10.35
N LYS A 71 23.56 -11.96 -10.78
CA LYS A 71 24.73 -12.85 -10.76
C LYS A 71 25.76 -12.19 -11.67
N LYS A 72 26.79 -11.59 -11.09
CA LYS A 72 27.97 -11.15 -11.84
C LYS A 72 28.60 -12.43 -12.40
N VAL A 73 28.26 -12.77 -13.64
CA VAL A 73 28.97 -13.80 -14.40
C VAL A 73 30.41 -13.32 -14.54
N MET A 74 31.33 -14.15 -14.05
CA MET A 74 32.78 -13.99 -14.19
C MET A 74 33.16 -13.74 -15.66
N ALA A 75 34.06 -12.79 -15.85
CA ALA A 75 35.03 -12.77 -16.94
C ALA A 75 36.37 -12.35 -16.33
#